data_AF-A0A9J5ZMI1-F1
#
_entry.id   AF-A0A9J5ZMI1-F1
#
_cell.length_a   1.000
_cell.length_b   1.000
_cell.length_c   1.000
_cell.angle_alpha   90.00
_cell.angle_beta   90.00
_cell.angle_gamma   90.00
#
_symmetry.space_group_name_H-M   'P 1'
#
loop_
_entity.id
_entity.type
_entity.pdbx_description
1 polymer ?
#
loop_
_entity_poly.entity_id
_entity_poly.type
_entity_poly.pdbx_seq_one_letter_code
_entity_poly.pdbx_strand_id
1 'polypeptide(L)' 'MSSVVVLYQVDDSEEVRYVKKYVIPLKNDPDIGIHDLNNLDSGAYLLIPTAMQPFVVLIIGEEIIAYCDTSAA' A
#
# COMPACT_ATOMS: atom_id res chain seq x y z
N MET A 1 -2.59 8.07 -14.59
CA MET A 1 -3.27 7.59 -13.38
C MET A 1 -2.28 7.75 -12.23
N SER A 2 -2.57 8.60 -11.26
CA SER A 2 -1.71 8.76 -10.08
C SER A 2 -2.22 7.83 -8.99
N SER A 3 -1.34 7.26 -8.18
CA SER A 3 -1.74 6.42 -7.06
C SER A 3 -0.87 6.67 -5.84
N VAL A 4 -1.45 6.49 -4.67
CA VAL A 4 -0.75 6.51 -3.39
C VAL A 4 -0.97 5.17 -2.70
N VAL A 5 0.08 4.67 -2.07
CA VAL A 5 0.02 3.47 -1.24
C VAL A 5 0.28 3.89 0.20
N VAL A 6 -0.58 3.43 1.11
CA VAL A 6 -0.61 3.88 2.51
C VAL A 6 -0.51 2.68 3.43
N LEU A 7 0.32 2.80 4.46
CA LEU A 7 0.28 1.94 5.65
C LEU A 7 -0.74 2.53 6.62
N TYR A 8 -1.68 1.72 7.08
CA TYR A 8 -2.66 2.14 8.08
C TYR A 8 -2.87 1.03 9.12
N GLN A 9 -3.38 1.43 10.28
CA GLN A 9 -3.73 0.54 11.38
C GLN A 9 -5.21 0.77 11.68
N VAL A 10 -5.98 -0.31 11.86
CA VAL A 10 -7.44 -0.21 12.06
C VAL A 10 -7.77 0.13 13.51
N ASP A 11 -7.01 -0.40 14.45
CA ASP A 11 -7.13 -0.15 15.88
C ASP A 11 -5.73 -0.03 16.50
N ASP A 12 -5.51 0.99 17.32
CA ASP A 12 -4.22 1.21 18.01
C ASP A 12 -3.84 0.04 18.94
N SER A 13 -4.81 -0.80 19.31
CA SER A 13 -4.59 -2.01 20.13
C SER A 13 -4.14 -3.24 19.34
N GLU A 14 -4.32 -3.26 18.02
CA GLU A 14 -3.78 -4.33 17.17
C GLU A 14 -2.45 -3.86 16.60
N GLU A 15 -1.35 -4.57 16.89
CA GLU A 15 -0.05 -4.27 16.26
C GLU A 15 -0.10 -4.46 14.74
N VAL A 16 -1.18 -5.02 14.20
CA VAL A 16 -1.37 -5.34 12.80
C VAL A 16 -1.51 -4.09 11.93
N ARG A 17 -0.69 -4.00 10.87
CA ARG A 17 -0.77 -2.94 9.87
C ARG A 17 -1.26 -3.48 8.54
N TYR A 18 -1.83 -2.59 7.75
CA TYR A 18 -2.45 -2.92 6.48
C TYR A 18 -1.92 -1.97 5.42
N VAL A 19 -1.87 -2.46 4.18
CA VAL A 19 -1.49 -1.63 3.03
C VAL A 19 -2.70 -1.39 2.16
N LYS A 20 -2.91 -0.15 1.73
CA LYS A 20 -4.01 0.19 0.82
C LYS A 20 -3.53 1.05 -0.32
N LYS A 21 -4.00 0.76 -1.53
CA LYS A 21 -3.72 1.56 -2.72
C LYS A 21 -4.95 2.39 -3.08
N TYR A 22 -4.71 3.69 -3.25
CA TYR A 22 -5.68 4.64 -3.74
C TYR A 22 -5.28 5.13 -5.11
N VAL A 23 -6.19 5.06 -6.07
CA VAL A 23 -6.06 5.78 -7.33
C VAL A 23 -6.58 7.20 -7.15
N ILE A 24 -5.74 8.20 -7.46
CA ILE A 24 -6.05 9.61 -7.35
C ILE A 24 -6.16 10.20 -8.77
N PRO A 25 -7.38 10.52 -9.22
CA PRO A 25 -7.56 11.23 -10.48
C PRO A 25 -7.12 12.70 -10.32
N LEU A 26 -6.15 13.14 -11.13
CA LEU A 26 -5.63 14.51 -11.10
C LEU A 26 -6.49 15.52 -11.90
N LYS A 27 -7.47 15.03 -12.66
CA LYS A 27 -8.52 15.77 -13.38
C LYS A 27 -9.83 14.98 -13.25
N ASN A 28 -10.98 15.56 -13.62
CA ASN A 28 -12.34 14.95 -13.62
C ASN A 28 -12.40 13.61 -14.36
N ASP A 29 -11.81 12.57 -13.79
CA ASP A 29 -11.74 11.22 -14.30
C ASP A 29 -12.45 10.34 -13.26
N PRO A 30 -13.54 9.64 -13.62
CA PRO A 30 -14.45 9.00 -12.67
C PRO A 30 -13.89 7.73 -12.02
N ASP A 31 -12.65 7.36 -12.30
CA ASP A 31 -12.08 6.07 -11.90
C ASP A 31 -11.50 6.12 -10.47
N ILE A 32 -12.40 6.16 -9.49
CA ILE A 32 -12.10 6.07 -8.06
C ILE A 32 -12.07 4.58 -7.68
N GLY A 33 -10.97 3.91 -7.99
CA GLY A 33 -10.71 2.53 -7.57
C GLY A 33 -10.01 2.48 -6.21
N ILE A 34 -10.68 1.96 -5.19
CA ILE A 34 -10.07 1.59 -3.91
C ILE A 34 -9.69 0.12 -4.01
N HIS A 35 -8.40 -0.17 -3.95
CA HIS A 35 -7.89 -1.54 -3.95
C HIS A 35 -7.28 -1.85 -2.59
N ASP A 36 -7.96 -2.72 -1.83
CA ASP A 36 -7.48 -3.22 -0.55
C ASP A 36 -6.35 -4.22 -0.78
N LEU A 37 -5.19 -3.95 -0.21
CA LEU A 37 -4.09 -4.91 -0.16
C LEU A 37 -4.07 -5.56 1.21
N ASN A 38 -3.76 -6.85 1.20
CA ASN A 38 -3.92 -7.77 2.32
C ASN A 38 -3.19 -7.33 3.59
N ASN A 39 -3.58 -8.00 4.68
CA ASN A 39 -2.99 -7.88 6.01
C ASN A 39 -1.46 -8.11 5.98
N LEU A 40 -0.67 -7.18 6.52
CA LEU A 40 0.78 -7.17 6.41
C LEU A 40 1.40 -6.93 7.78
N ASP A 41 2.11 -7.95 8.25
CA ASP A 41 3.02 -8.00 9.41
C ASP A 41 2.96 -6.82 10.40
N SER A 42 2.76 -7.13 11.68
CA SER A 42 2.58 -6.19 12.79
C SER A 42 3.70 -5.15 12.96
N GLY A 43 4.86 -5.36 12.35
CA GLY A 43 5.97 -4.43 12.36
C GLY A 43 6.03 -3.41 11.21
N ALA A 44 5.18 -3.43 10.19
CA ALA A 44 5.40 -2.65 8.95
C ALA A 44 5.45 -1.12 9.15
N TYR A 45 6.58 -0.43 8.90
CA TYR A 45 6.70 1.02 9.19
C TYR A 45 7.13 1.89 8.01
N LEU A 46 7.66 1.30 6.93
CA LEU A 46 8.14 2.06 5.78
C LEU A 46 7.68 1.44 4.46
N LEU A 47 7.19 2.30 3.56
CA LEU A 47 6.90 1.98 2.17
C LEU A 47 7.95 2.61 1.26
N ILE A 48 8.55 1.82 0.38
CA ILE A 48 9.50 2.29 -0.62
C ILE A 48 8.91 2.01 -2.01
N PRO A 49 8.46 3.04 -2.75
CA PRO A 49 8.03 2.86 -4.13
C PRO A 49 9.23 2.45 -4.98
N THR A 50 9.07 1.40 -5.79
CA THR A 50 10.15 0.94 -6.65
C THR A 50 10.18 1.73 -7.95
N ALA A 51 11.36 2.18 -8.37
CA ALA A 51 11.53 2.95 -9.61
C ALA A 51 11.27 2.12 -10.88
N MET A 52 11.30 0.80 -10.77
CA MET A 52 11.27 -0.11 -11.91
C MET A 52 9.84 -0.48 -12.35
N GLN A 53 8.89 -0.51 -11.41
CA GLN A 53 7.49 -0.83 -11.67
C GLN A 53 6.59 0.09 -10.84
N PRO A 54 5.74 0.94 -11.47
CA PRO A 54 4.96 1.97 -10.77
C PRO A 54 3.92 1.42 -9.80
N PHE A 55 3.67 0.12 -9.86
CA PHE A 55 2.71 -0.58 -9.01
C PHE A 55 3.38 -1.46 -7.96
N VAL A 56 4.71 -1.44 -7.86
CA VAL A 56 5.42 -2.28 -6.89
C VAL A 56 5.95 -1.43 -5.76
N VAL A 57 5.66 -1.89 -4.53
CA VAL A 57 6.10 -1.26 -3.29
C VAL A 57 6.83 -2.30 -2.45
N LEU A 58 7.99 -1.91 -1.93
CA LEU A 58 8.67 -2.64 -0.88
C LEU A 58 8.13 -2.19 0.47
N ILE A 59 7.77 -3.14 1.31
CA ILE A 59 7.23 -2.89 2.64
C ILE A 59 8.29 -3.37 3.63
N ILE A 60 8.79 -2.46 4.45
CA ILE A 60 9.78 -2.76 5.48
C ILE A 60 9.06 -2.81 6.82
N GLY A 61 9.06 -3.99 7.44
CA GLY A 61 8.68 -4.21 8.82
C GLY A 61 9.87 -4.50 9.71
N GLU A 62 9.57 -4.80 10.98
CA GLU A 62 10.58 -5.14 11.97
C GLU A 62 11.22 -6.50 11.70
N GLU A 63 10.40 -7.51 11.35
CA GLU A 63 10.87 -8.87 11.08
C GLU A 63 10.87 -9.22 9.59
N ILE A 64 9.99 -8.61 8.80
CA ILE A 64 9.76 -8.99 7.41
C ILE A 64 10.00 -7.80 6.47
N ILE A 65 10.69 -8.08 5.36
CA ILE A 65 10.70 -7.21 4.17
C ILE A 65 9.87 -7.90 3.09
N ALA A 66 8.75 -7.30 2.71
CA ALA A 66 7.83 -7.85 1.74
C ALA A 66 7.91 -7.09 0.41
N TYR A 67 7.88 -7.83 -0.69
CA TYR A 67 7.70 -7.31 -2.04
C TYR A 67 6.22 -7.39 -2.41
N CYS A 68 5.60 -6.26 -2.70
CA CYS A 68 4.17 -6.20 -2.98
C CYS A 68 3.90 -5.60 -4.36
N ASP A 69 3.32 -6.40 -5.25
CA ASP A 69 2.82 -5.94 -6.54
C ASP A 69 1.34 -5.55 -6.40
N THR A 70 1.08 -4.25 -6.50
CA THR A 70 -0.25 -3.64 -6.40
C THR A 70 -0.93 -3.50 -7.76
N SER A 71 -0.37 -4.09 -8.83
CA SER A 71 -0.99 -4.11 -10.16
C SER A 71 -2.16 -5.09 -10.26
N ALA A 72 -2.14 -6.16 -9.46
CA ALA A 72 -3.19 -7.16 -9.39
C ALA A 72 -4.21 -6.75 -8.32
N ALA A 73 -5.20 -5.96 -8.72
CA ALA A 73 -6.41 -5.73 -7.95
C ALA A 73 -7.61 -5.49 -8.86
#